data_AF-A0AAE1X6L5-F1
#
_entry.id   AF-A0AAE1X6L5-F1
#
_cell.length_a   1.000
_cell.length_b   1.000
_cell.length_c   1.000
_cell.angle_alpha   90.00
_cell.angle_beta   90.00
_cell.angle_gamma   90.00
#
_symmetry.space_group_name_H-M   'P 1'
#
loop_
_entity.id
_entity.type
_entity.pdbx_description
1 polymer ?
#
loop_
_entity_poly.entity_id
_entity_poly.type
_entity_poly.pdbx_seq_one_letter_code
_entity_poly.pdbx_strand_id
1 'polypeptide(L)'
;MGLESVGGLAMHTILSKLGPLEAASVSCLSRRFRGWASDDSLWAGFCSHDLNLSSPLDPYGNPLPSFKAAYTAWREEFSMYPWPLVIRVKNCWRKLKEWLAVNLPEVILDTKGIMHQLGFSIRSNGQLFVGTRNLVTDGEMLPCVPDALISSVHDATGIQQQDAMLLWLEEHGRRLQDGIIKVRKEGKIRSINLFPEKPPLCSSAITNGVKVRASAAFVPEFSDLQDESEKFLFAYSIRMSLSPDGCVINGMTFSSCQLYWRHWIIRANDAIVSDVNGEAVIGKFPLLHPGEEEFVYESCTSLPASRGSVEGSFTFVPGRLADAKGSPFSVEVARFPLQLPNYILIKLVLRLN
;
A
#
# COMPACT_ATOMS: atom_id res chain seq x y z
N MET A 1 50.12 11.99 -23.36
CA MET A 1 48.98 11.51 -24.17
C MET A 1 47.71 12.08 -23.55
N GLY A 2 46.96 12.89 -24.31
CA GLY A 2 45.73 13.51 -23.81
C GLY A 2 44.56 12.52 -23.85
N LEU A 3 43.53 12.76 -23.04
CA LEU A 3 42.32 11.91 -22.96
C LEU A 3 41.60 11.79 -24.33
N GLU A 4 41.88 12.69 -25.27
CA GLU A 4 41.40 12.60 -26.65
C GLU A 4 42.00 11.45 -27.47
N SER A 5 43.12 10.86 -27.05
CA SER A 5 43.69 9.68 -27.72
C SER A 5 42.99 8.38 -27.32
N VAL A 6 42.08 8.42 -26.34
CA VAL A 6 41.28 7.25 -25.93
C VAL A 6 40.32 6.87 -27.07
N GLY A 7 40.14 5.56 -27.28
CA GLY A 7 39.23 5.02 -28.29
C GLY A 7 37.75 5.29 -27.96
N GLY A 8 36.90 5.41 -28.97
CA GLY A 8 35.48 5.75 -28.80
C GLY A 8 34.71 4.77 -27.90
N LEU A 9 35.01 3.47 -27.97
CA LEU A 9 34.38 2.46 -27.10
C LEU A 9 34.74 2.65 -25.63
N ALA A 10 36.02 2.89 -25.32
CA ALA A 10 36.45 3.14 -23.95
C ALA A 10 35.82 4.44 -23.40
N MET A 11 35.70 5.47 -24.23
CA MET A 11 35.01 6.70 -23.85
C MET A 11 33.51 6.51 -23.64
N HIS A 12 32.84 5.68 -24.45
CA HIS A 12 31.44 5.33 -24.24
C HIS A 12 31.25 4.58 -22.91
N THR A 13 32.15 3.65 -22.56
CA THR A 13 32.11 2.98 -21.25
C THR A 13 32.33 3.97 -20.10
N ILE A 14 33.25 4.92 -20.23
CA ILE A 14 33.47 5.94 -19.19
C ILE A 14 32.22 6.83 -19.05
N LEU A 15 31.70 7.36 -20.16
CA LEU A 15 30.55 8.25 -20.18
C LEU A 15 29.26 7.57 -19.69
N SER A 16 29.07 6.27 -19.93
CA SER A 16 27.90 5.53 -19.41
C SER A 16 27.97 5.25 -17.91
N LYS A 17 29.15 5.35 -17.30
CA LYS A 17 29.33 5.34 -15.84
C LYS A 17 29.21 6.73 -15.22
N LEU A 18 29.34 7.77 -16.02
CA LEU A 18 29.05 9.14 -15.64
C LEU A 18 27.54 9.40 -15.74
N GLY A 19 27.06 10.39 -15.02
CA GLY A 19 25.68 10.83 -15.13
C GLY A 19 25.43 11.67 -16.38
N PRO A 20 24.16 11.93 -16.70
CA PRO A 20 23.77 12.74 -17.88
C PRO A 20 24.29 14.18 -17.81
N LEU A 21 24.46 14.72 -16.60
CA LEU A 21 24.99 16.06 -16.36
C LEU A 21 26.49 16.13 -16.63
N GLU A 22 27.24 15.14 -16.18
CA GLU A 22 28.67 15.02 -16.45
C GLU A 22 28.92 14.75 -17.93
N ALA A 23 28.11 13.90 -18.57
CA ALA A 23 28.18 13.68 -20.01
C ALA A 23 27.93 14.97 -20.81
N ALA A 24 26.92 15.76 -20.42
CA ALA A 24 26.69 17.08 -21.02
C ALA A 24 27.87 18.03 -20.81
N SER A 25 28.47 18.03 -19.62
CA SER A 25 29.65 18.86 -19.29
C SER A 25 30.87 18.47 -20.14
N VAL A 26 31.12 17.17 -20.32
CA VAL A 26 32.21 16.66 -21.18
C VAL A 26 32.01 17.10 -22.64
N SER A 27 30.77 17.23 -23.11
CA SER A 27 30.47 17.69 -24.48
C SER A 27 30.98 19.11 -24.79
N CYS A 28 31.28 19.90 -23.76
CA CYS A 28 31.81 21.26 -23.89
C CYS A 28 33.33 21.32 -24.05
N LEU A 29 34.07 20.22 -23.83
CA LEU A 29 35.53 20.21 -23.80
C LEU A 29 36.19 20.31 -25.18
N SER A 30 35.68 19.56 -26.17
CA SER A 30 36.19 19.60 -27.55
C SER A 30 35.19 19.01 -28.55
N ARG A 31 35.45 19.17 -29.86
CA ARG A 31 34.61 18.58 -30.92
C ARG A 31 34.53 17.05 -30.80
N ARG A 32 35.63 16.40 -30.40
CA ARG A 32 35.70 14.94 -30.27
C ARG A 32 34.89 14.46 -29.06
N PHE A 33 35.03 15.12 -27.91
CA PHE A 33 34.20 14.84 -26.74
C PHE A 33 32.72 15.14 -26.96
N ARG A 34 32.38 16.19 -27.72
CA ARG A 34 31.00 16.47 -28.12
C ARG A 34 30.39 15.33 -28.91
N GLY A 35 31.15 14.74 -29.84
CA GLY A 35 30.72 13.58 -30.61
C GLY A 35 30.41 12.39 -29.70
N TRP A 36 31.34 12.02 -28.83
CA TRP A 36 31.16 10.90 -27.89
C TRP A 36 30.00 11.12 -26.90
N ALA A 37 29.89 12.32 -26.33
CA ALA A 37 28.84 12.65 -25.38
C ALA A 37 27.46 12.87 -26.02
N SER A 38 27.37 12.90 -27.35
CA SER A 38 26.09 13.01 -28.08
C SER A 38 25.65 11.69 -28.71
N ASP A 39 26.38 10.60 -28.43
CA ASP A 39 26.05 9.27 -28.92
C ASP A 39 24.66 8.83 -28.43
N ASP A 40 23.77 8.47 -29.35
CA ASP A 40 22.37 8.21 -28.99
C ASP A 40 22.20 6.93 -28.16
N SER A 41 23.11 5.95 -28.29
CA SER A 41 23.08 4.74 -27.47
C SER A 41 23.43 5.00 -26.01
N LEU A 42 24.29 6.01 -25.76
CA LEU A 42 24.56 6.51 -24.41
C LEU A 42 23.30 7.13 -23.80
N TRP A 43 22.63 8.02 -24.55
CA TRP A 43 21.41 8.68 -24.08
C TRP A 43 20.22 7.71 -23.97
N ALA A 44 20.18 6.65 -24.78
CA ALA A 44 19.23 5.55 -24.62
C ALA A 44 19.39 4.89 -23.23
N GLY A 45 20.63 4.65 -22.80
CA GLY A 45 20.93 4.15 -21.45
C GLY A 45 20.44 5.09 -20.36
N PHE A 46 20.70 6.39 -20.48
CA PHE A 46 20.23 7.40 -19.52
C PHE A 46 18.70 7.50 -19.46
N CYS A 47 18.04 7.56 -20.61
CA CYS A 47 16.58 7.58 -20.71
C CYS A 47 15.94 6.30 -20.17
N SER A 48 16.56 5.13 -20.42
CA SER A 48 16.10 3.86 -19.87
C SER A 48 16.23 3.84 -18.34
N HIS A 49 17.36 4.28 -17.81
CA HIS A 49 17.62 4.29 -16.37
C HIS A 49 16.77 5.32 -15.60
N ASP A 50 16.76 6.58 -16.05
CA ASP A 50 16.13 7.68 -15.32
C ASP A 50 14.62 7.77 -15.57
N LEU A 51 14.20 7.51 -16.80
CA LEU A 51 12.83 7.79 -17.27
C LEU A 51 12.07 6.54 -17.69
N ASN A 52 12.72 5.36 -17.69
CA ASN A 52 12.18 4.10 -18.19
C ASN A 52 11.59 4.23 -19.60
N LEU A 53 12.33 4.90 -20.48
CA LEU A 53 11.98 5.03 -21.90
C LEU A 53 12.70 3.97 -22.71
N SER A 54 11.95 3.22 -23.51
CA SER A 54 12.47 2.28 -24.52
C SER A 54 12.53 2.88 -25.93
N SER A 55 11.95 4.08 -26.10
CA SER A 55 11.93 4.85 -27.33
C SER A 55 12.06 6.35 -27.00
N PRO A 56 12.56 7.18 -27.93
CA PRO A 56 12.73 8.61 -27.70
C PRO A 56 11.37 9.31 -27.70
N LEU A 57 10.75 9.43 -26.53
CA LEU A 57 9.44 10.08 -26.33
C LEU A 57 9.56 11.30 -25.43
N ASP A 58 8.81 12.34 -25.74
CA ASP A 58 8.61 13.49 -24.86
C ASP A 58 7.74 13.12 -23.62
N PRO A 59 7.55 14.04 -22.65
CA PRO A 59 6.70 13.80 -21.48
C PRO A 59 5.24 13.43 -21.79
N TYR A 60 4.75 13.81 -22.97
CA TYR A 60 3.38 13.61 -23.42
C TYR A 60 3.21 12.33 -24.27
N GLY A 61 4.31 11.64 -24.56
CA GLY A 61 4.32 10.41 -25.36
C GLY A 61 4.49 10.64 -26.87
N ASN A 62 4.83 11.85 -27.31
CA ASN A 62 5.12 12.13 -28.71
C ASN A 62 6.55 11.69 -29.07
N PRO A 63 6.76 11.10 -30.26
CA PRO A 63 8.09 10.66 -30.69
C PRO A 63 9.01 11.85 -31.00
N LEU A 64 10.27 11.70 -30.62
CA LEU A 64 11.36 12.66 -30.86
C LEU A 64 12.49 12.02 -31.69
N PRO A 65 13.33 12.83 -32.36
CA PRO A 65 14.35 12.30 -33.28
C PRO A 65 15.48 11.49 -32.62
N SER A 66 15.69 11.60 -31.30
CA SER A 66 16.79 10.95 -30.59
C SER A 66 16.50 10.85 -29.09
N PHE A 67 17.16 9.92 -28.38
CA PHE A 67 17.04 9.81 -26.92
C PHE A 67 17.61 11.04 -26.22
N LYS A 68 18.63 11.69 -26.80
CA LYS A 68 19.14 12.96 -26.30
C LYS A 68 18.08 14.07 -26.36
N ALA A 69 17.33 14.15 -27.46
CA ALA A 69 16.23 15.10 -27.60
C ALA A 69 15.12 14.81 -26.58
N ALA A 70 14.78 13.53 -26.40
CA ALA A 70 13.81 13.11 -25.38
C ALA A 70 14.25 13.51 -23.97
N TYR A 71 15.47 13.17 -23.56
CA TYR A 71 15.99 13.54 -22.25
C TYR A 71 15.97 15.06 -22.03
N THR A 72 16.33 15.82 -23.06
CA THR A 72 16.31 17.29 -23.01
C THR A 72 14.88 17.82 -22.83
N ALA A 73 13.92 17.33 -23.61
CA ALA A 73 12.51 17.73 -23.50
C ALA A 73 11.94 17.46 -22.10
N TRP A 74 12.27 16.32 -21.49
CA TRP A 74 11.88 16.02 -20.10
C TRP A 74 12.53 16.96 -19.09
N ARG A 75 13.80 17.33 -19.29
CA ARG A 75 14.52 18.27 -18.40
C ARG A 75 13.97 19.68 -18.50
N GLU A 76 13.55 20.11 -19.69
CA GLU A 76 12.98 21.43 -19.93
C GLU A 76 11.56 21.53 -19.37
N GLU A 77 10.71 20.56 -19.67
CA GLU A 77 9.31 20.49 -19.20
C GLU A 77 9.22 20.55 -17.67
N PHE A 78 10.04 19.77 -16.98
CA PHE A 78 10.05 19.70 -15.51
C PHE A 78 11.16 20.53 -14.87
N SER A 79 11.66 21.56 -15.56
CA SER A 79 12.78 22.39 -15.09
C SER A 79 12.53 23.10 -13.75
N MET A 80 11.26 23.31 -13.38
CA MET A 80 10.88 23.87 -12.07
C MET A 80 11.04 22.88 -10.90
N TYR A 81 11.30 21.59 -11.17
CA TYR A 81 11.48 20.55 -10.17
C TYR A 81 12.92 20.03 -10.16
N PRO A 82 13.49 19.71 -8.98
CA PRO A 82 14.74 18.97 -8.91
C PRO A 82 14.64 17.65 -9.66
N TRP A 83 15.63 17.39 -10.51
CA TRP A 83 15.62 16.22 -11.38
C TRP A 83 15.46 14.86 -10.65
N PRO A 84 16.09 14.63 -9.48
CA PRO A 84 15.86 13.40 -8.71
C PRO A 84 14.39 13.18 -8.32
N LEU A 85 13.62 14.25 -8.09
CA LEU A 85 12.19 14.16 -7.79
C LEU A 85 11.41 13.65 -9.01
N VAL A 86 11.68 14.19 -10.19
CA VAL A 86 11.03 13.78 -11.45
C VAL A 86 11.27 12.29 -11.72
N ILE A 87 12.51 11.82 -11.55
CA ILE A 87 12.89 10.41 -11.69
C ILE A 87 12.09 9.54 -10.70
N ARG A 88 12.01 9.94 -9.43
CA ARG A 88 11.26 9.18 -8.41
C ARG A 88 9.77 9.10 -8.73
N VAL A 89 9.14 10.22 -9.09
CA VAL A 89 7.72 10.26 -9.48
C VAL A 89 7.47 9.33 -10.67
N LYS A 90 8.31 9.42 -11.71
CA LYS A 90 8.20 8.59 -12.91
C LYS A 90 8.30 7.09 -12.57
N ASN A 91 9.25 6.72 -11.73
CA ASN A 91 9.46 5.34 -11.28
C ASN A 91 8.33 4.82 -10.39
N CYS A 92 7.86 5.63 -9.44
CA CYS A 92 6.72 5.30 -8.58
C CYS A 92 5.47 5.04 -9.42
N TRP A 93 5.17 5.95 -10.35
CA TRP A 93 4.00 5.84 -11.21
C TRP A 93 4.04 4.62 -12.13
N ARG A 94 5.22 4.32 -12.70
CA ARG A 94 5.43 3.12 -13.51
C ARG A 94 5.16 1.85 -12.71
N LYS A 95 5.77 1.71 -11.52
CA LYS A 95 5.60 0.57 -10.62
C LYS A 95 4.13 0.33 -10.28
N LEU A 96 3.41 1.40 -9.97
CA LEU A 96 1.98 1.32 -9.66
C LEU A 96 1.16 0.92 -10.88
N LYS A 97 1.44 1.50 -12.05
CA LYS A 97 0.80 1.16 -13.32
C LYS A 97 0.98 -0.32 -13.70
N GLU A 98 2.21 -0.81 -13.64
CA GLU A 98 2.53 -2.22 -13.93
C GLU A 98 1.78 -3.15 -12.97
N TRP A 99 1.78 -2.84 -11.67
CA TRP A 99 1.06 -3.64 -10.69
C TRP A 99 -0.45 -3.63 -10.94
N LEU A 100 -1.04 -2.46 -11.23
CA LEU A 100 -2.47 -2.32 -11.49
C LEU A 100 -2.89 -3.00 -12.79
N ALA A 101 -2.10 -2.92 -13.86
CA ALA A 101 -2.39 -3.60 -15.11
C ALA A 101 -2.52 -5.13 -14.94
N VAL A 102 -1.76 -5.72 -14.01
CA VAL A 102 -1.81 -7.15 -13.71
C VAL A 102 -2.97 -7.51 -12.77
N ASN A 103 -3.21 -6.70 -11.74
CA ASN A 103 -4.11 -7.06 -10.64
C ASN A 103 -5.54 -6.48 -10.77
N LEU A 104 -5.67 -5.34 -11.46
CA LEU A 104 -6.89 -4.55 -11.68
C LEU A 104 -6.92 -3.99 -13.13
N PRO A 105 -6.91 -4.84 -14.18
CA PRO A 105 -6.85 -4.40 -15.58
C PRO A 105 -8.02 -3.51 -16.03
N GLU A 106 -9.14 -3.56 -15.33
CA GLU A 106 -10.32 -2.73 -15.54
C GLU A 106 -10.12 -1.26 -15.11
N VAL A 107 -9.10 -0.99 -14.30
CA VAL A 107 -8.80 0.37 -13.82
C VAL A 107 -8.05 1.13 -14.89
N ILE A 108 -8.67 2.19 -15.40
CA ILE A 108 -7.99 3.17 -16.24
C ILE A 108 -7.37 4.22 -15.32
N LEU A 109 -6.04 4.29 -15.31
CA LEU A 109 -5.31 5.32 -14.56
C LEU A 109 -5.31 6.63 -15.33
N ASP A 110 -6.32 7.47 -15.11
CA ASP A 110 -6.19 8.91 -15.36
C ASP A 110 -5.62 9.59 -14.10
N THR A 111 -4.38 10.09 -14.22
CA THR A 111 -3.69 10.85 -13.18
C THR A 111 -4.51 12.04 -12.65
N LYS A 112 -5.35 12.66 -13.47
CA LYS A 112 -6.14 13.84 -13.07
C LYS A 112 -7.35 13.47 -12.19
N GLY A 113 -7.86 12.23 -12.30
CA GLY A 113 -9.05 11.78 -11.56
C GLY A 113 -8.79 11.27 -10.14
N ILE A 114 -7.56 10.83 -9.85
CA ILE A 114 -7.23 10.16 -8.58
C ILE A 114 -7.33 11.12 -7.39
N MET A 115 -6.83 12.34 -7.52
CA MET A 115 -6.76 13.29 -6.39
C MET A 115 -8.13 13.77 -5.91
N HIS A 116 -9.03 14.09 -6.85
CA HIS A 116 -10.33 14.65 -6.54
C HIS A 116 -11.34 13.61 -5.99
N GLN A 117 -11.02 12.31 -6.11
CA GLN A 117 -11.88 11.20 -5.68
C GLN A 117 -11.52 10.65 -4.29
N LEU A 118 -10.36 11.03 -3.72
CA LEU A 118 -9.82 10.41 -2.51
C LEU A 118 -10.00 11.24 -1.22
N GLY A 119 -10.69 12.39 -1.29
CA GLY A 119 -10.94 13.22 -0.11
C GLY A 119 -9.68 13.83 0.52
N PHE A 120 -8.55 13.82 -0.21
CA PHE A 120 -7.28 14.39 0.25
C PHE A 120 -7.25 15.91 0.06
N SER A 121 -6.59 16.61 1.00
CA SER A 121 -6.20 18.00 0.85
C SER A 121 -4.68 18.16 0.98
N ILE A 122 -4.06 18.89 0.05
CA ILE A 122 -2.65 19.28 0.12
C ILE A 122 -2.60 20.70 0.70
N ARG A 123 -1.93 20.89 1.84
CA ARG A 123 -1.73 22.22 2.43
C ARG A 123 -0.48 22.90 1.87
N SER A 124 -0.34 24.20 2.15
CA SER A 124 0.78 25.05 1.67
C SER A 124 2.18 24.56 2.09
N ASN A 125 2.28 23.74 3.14
CA ASN A 125 3.52 23.11 3.59
C ASN A 125 3.87 21.82 2.81
N GLY A 126 3.07 21.42 1.82
CA GLY A 126 3.27 20.20 1.04
C GLY A 126 2.86 18.91 1.75
N GLN A 127 2.20 18.99 2.92
CA GLN A 127 1.66 17.83 3.63
C GLN A 127 0.31 17.39 3.02
N LEU A 128 0.09 16.07 3.05
CA LEU A 128 -1.11 15.39 2.63
C LEU A 128 -2.01 15.12 3.84
N PHE A 129 -3.28 15.51 3.76
CA PHE A 129 -4.23 15.36 4.85
C PHE A 129 -5.46 14.56 4.45
N VAL A 130 -5.99 13.80 5.40
CA VAL A 130 -7.30 13.13 5.33
C VAL A 130 -8.27 13.73 6.34
N GLY A 131 -9.53 13.88 5.96
CA GLY A 131 -10.60 14.32 6.86
C GLY A 131 -10.97 13.28 7.91
N THR A 132 -11.29 13.74 9.11
CA THR A 132 -11.90 12.91 10.15
C THR A 132 -13.43 13.02 10.11
N ARG A 133 -14.11 12.42 11.09
CA ARG A 133 -15.57 12.59 11.28
C ARG A 133 -15.96 14.06 11.37
N ASN A 134 -15.09 14.88 11.95
CA ASN A 134 -15.33 16.30 12.24
C ASN A 134 -14.77 17.24 11.15
N LEU A 135 -14.49 16.71 9.94
CA LEU A 135 -14.03 17.54 8.82
C LEU A 135 -15.04 18.65 8.47
N VAL A 136 -16.34 18.34 8.45
CA VAL A 136 -17.39 19.29 8.03
C VAL A 136 -17.66 20.34 9.10
N THR A 137 -17.57 19.98 10.37
CA THR A 137 -17.87 20.87 11.50
C THR A 137 -16.70 21.78 11.83
N ASP A 138 -15.50 21.21 11.97
CA ASP A 138 -14.35 21.90 12.55
C ASP A 138 -13.13 21.94 11.62
N GLY A 139 -13.23 21.32 10.44
CA GLY A 139 -12.10 21.19 9.52
C GLY A 139 -11.02 20.21 10.02
N GLU A 140 -11.38 19.30 10.93
CA GLU A 140 -10.44 18.35 11.53
C GLU A 140 -9.88 17.38 10.48
N MET A 141 -8.55 17.26 10.47
CA MET A 141 -7.81 16.44 9.52
C MET A 141 -6.58 15.81 10.17
N LEU A 142 -6.16 14.66 9.63
CA LEU A 142 -4.95 13.93 10.02
C LEU A 142 -3.89 13.96 8.93
N PRO A 143 -2.59 14.11 9.29
CA PRO A 143 -1.51 13.97 8.33
C PRO A 143 -1.38 12.52 7.86
N CYS A 144 -1.25 12.32 6.55
CA CYS A 144 -1.18 11.00 5.95
C CYS A 144 0.24 10.43 5.89
N VAL A 145 1.26 11.26 6.09
CA VAL A 145 2.67 10.86 6.18
C VAL A 145 3.35 11.59 7.35
N PRO A 146 4.46 11.06 7.89
CA PRO A 146 5.18 11.71 8.99
C PRO A 146 5.74 13.09 8.58
N ASP A 147 5.44 14.12 9.36
CA ASP A 147 5.91 15.50 9.10
C ASP A 147 7.44 15.60 8.99
N ALA A 148 8.17 14.82 9.80
CA ALA A 148 9.63 14.80 9.83
C ALA A 148 10.27 14.33 8.51
N LEU A 149 9.50 13.68 7.63
CA LEU A 149 9.97 13.28 6.31
C LEU A 149 9.76 14.38 5.26
N ILE A 150 8.90 15.37 5.50
CA ILE A 150 8.60 16.42 4.53
C ILE A 150 9.67 17.50 4.63
N SER A 151 10.32 17.78 3.50
CA SER A 151 11.21 18.93 3.34
C SER A 151 10.52 19.94 2.42
N SER A 152 10.37 21.18 2.88
CA SER A 152 9.84 22.30 2.09
C SER A 152 10.44 22.33 0.69
N VAL A 153 9.60 22.55 -0.32
CA VAL A 153 9.97 22.74 -1.74
C VAL A 153 10.93 23.92 -1.92
N HIS A 154 11.11 24.76 -0.90
CA HIS A 154 11.88 26.01 -0.97
C HIS A 154 13.12 26.00 -0.06
N ASP A 155 13.27 25.00 0.82
CA ASP A 155 14.36 24.94 1.81
C ASP A 155 15.14 23.62 1.68
N ALA A 156 15.90 23.45 0.60
CA ALA A 156 17.18 22.73 0.62
C ALA A 156 17.75 22.61 -0.79
N THR A 157 19.06 22.70 -0.86
CA THR A 157 19.91 22.31 -1.97
C THR A 157 19.64 20.85 -2.42
N GLY A 158 18.67 20.69 -3.33
CA GLY A 158 18.75 19.85 -4.54
C GLY A 158 18.72 18.32 -4.45
N ILE A 159 18.73 17.66 -3.28
CA ILE A 159 18.89 16.17 -3.25
C ILE A 159 17.82 15.42 -2.44
N GLN A 160 17.18 16.05 -1.44
CA GLN A 160 16.25 15.37 -0.52
C GLN A 160 14.84 15.97 -0.52
N GLN A 161 14.36 16.49 -1.65
CA GLN A 161 12.97 16.96 -1.69
C GLN A 161 12.00 15.78 -1.50
N GLN A 162 11.20 15.87 -0.44
CA GLN A 162 10.22 14.87 -0.06
C GLN A 162 8.82 15.49 -0.03
N ASP A 163 8.07 15.23 -1.09
CA ASP A 163 6.65 15.59 -1.23
C ASP A 163 5.79 14.52 -0.54
N ALA A 164 4.82 14.93 0.28
CA ALA A 164 3.96 14.01 1.01
C ALA A 164 3.15 13.07 0.12
N MET A 165 2.69 13.55 -1.05
CA MET A 165 1.98 12.72 -2.02
C MET A 165 2.90 11.63 -2.56
N LEU A 166 4.13 11.96 -2.92
CA LEU A 166 5.08 10.97 -3.42
C LEU A 166 5.44 9.95 -2.34
N LEU A 167 5.71 10.40 -1.11
CA LEU A 167 5.98 9.50 0.02
C LEU A 167 4.79 8.54 0.26
N TRP A 168 3.58 9.07 0.20
CA TRP A 168 2.36 8.28 0.36
C TRP A 168 2.19 7.25 -0.77
N LEU A 169 2.38 7.66 -2.03
CA LEU A 169 2.29 6.78 -3.20
C LEU A 169 3.36 5.68 -3.19
N GLU A 170 4.60 6.03 -2.84
CA GLU A 170 5.72 5.07 -2.74
C GLU A 170 5.42 3.99 -1.68
N GLU A 171 4.92 4.39 -0.50
CA GLU A 171 4.54 3.45 0.55
C GLU A 171 3.34 2.59 0.15
N HIS A 172 2.32 3.17 -0.49
CA HIS A 172 1.16 2.42 -0.96
C HIS A 172 1.58 1.39 -2.01
N GLY A 173 2.37 1.79 -3.00
CA GLY A 173 2.94 0.92 -4.02
C GLY A 173 3.80 -0.19 -3.42
N ARG A 174 4.65 0.13 -2.45
CA ARG A 174 5.47 -0.85 -1.73
C ARG A 174 4.63 -1.90 -1.02
N ARG A 175 3.56 -1.51 -0.30
CA ARG A 175 2.68 -2.47 0.38
C ARG A 175 1.93 -3.39 -0.58
N LEU A 176 1.56 -2.90 -1.76
CA LEU A 176 0.95 -3.71 -2.83
C LEU A 176 1.97 -4.71 -3.41
N GLN A 177 3.19 -4.26 -3.70
CA GLN A 177 4.28 -5.10 -4.24
C GLN A 177 4.72 -6.17 -3.24
N ASP A 178 4.87 -5.79 -1.97
CA ASP A 178 5.23 -6.70 -0.89
C ASP A 178 4.07 -7.64 -0.52
N GLY A 179 2.86 -7.42 -1.06
CA GLY A 179 1.67 -8.20 -0.75
C GLY A 179 1.22 -8.07 0.71
N ILE A 180 1.56 -6.95 1.36
CA ILE A 180 1.03 -6.56 2.66
C ILE A 180 -0.46 -6.27 2.52
N ILE A 181 -0.84 -5.55 1.46
CA ILE A 181 -2.24 -5.37 1.04
C ILE A 181 -2.42 -6.00 -0.33
N LYS A 182 -3.63 -6.46 -0.64
CA LYS A 182 -3.92 -7.23 -1.86
C LYS A 182 -5.25 -6.81 -2.48
N VAL A 183 -5.46 -7.20 -3.72
CA VAL A 183 -6.80 -7.15 -4.32
C VAL A 183 -7.68 -8.20 -3.66
N ARG A 184 -8.88 -7.81 -3.25
CA ARG A 184 -9.97 -8.72 -2.91
C ARG A 184 -11.07 -8.61 -3.95
N LYS A 185 -11.70 -9.74 -4.25
CA LYS A 185 -12.88 -9.83 -5.10
C LYS A 185 -14.12 -10.01 -4.22
N GLU A 186 -15.08 -9.12 -4.37
CA GLU A 186 -16.40 -9.20 -3.74
C GLU A 186 -17.46 -9.20 -4.85
N GLY A 187 -18.01 -10.39 -5.13
CA GLY A 187 -18.88 -10.61 -6.27
C GLY A 187 -18.15 -10.31 -7.59
N LYS A 188 -18.60 -9.29 -8.33
CA LYS A 188 -17.98 -8.84 -9.59
C LYS A 188 -16.96 -7.72 -9.42
N ILE A 189 -16.85 -7.14 -8.22
CA ILE A 189 -16.01 -5.97 -7.96
C ILE A 189 -14.67 -6.45 -7.42
N ARG A 190 -13.58 -5.97 -8.02
CA ARG A 190 -12.25 -6.08 -7.43
C ARG A 190 -11.87 -4.75 -6.82
N SER A 191 -11.30 -4.78 -5.63
CA SER A 191 -10.78 -3.57 -4.99
C SER A 191 -9.55 -3.87 -4.16
N ILE A 192 -8.72 -2.86 -3.94
CA ILE A 192 -7.60 -2.97 -3.01
C ILE A 192 -8.18 -3.08 -1.60
N ASN A 193 -7.88 -4.19 -0.95
CA ASN A 193 -8.20 -4.44 0.44
C ASN A 193 -7.07 -3.91 1.33
N LEU A 194 -7.39 -2.97 2.20
CA LEU A 194 -6.41 -2.32 3.09
C LEU A 194 -6.05 -3.14 4.33
N PHE A 195 -6.79 -4.22 4.62
CA PHE A 195 -6.46 -5.12 5.72
C PHE A 195 -5.13 -5.84 5.43
N PRO A 196 -4.13 -5.72 6.32
CA PRO A 196 -2.86 -6.40 6.13
C PRO A 196 -3.00 -7.92 6.05
N GLU A 197 -2.20 -8.55 5.19
CA GLU A 197 -2.17 -10.00 4.93
C GLU A 197 -0.92 -10.69 5.53
N LYS A 198 0.02 -9.91 6.06
CA LYS A 198 1.32 -10.39 6.56
C LYS A 198 1.58 -9.97 8.01
N PRO A 199 2.32 -10.79 8.80
CA PRO A 199 2.83 -10.38 10.10
C PRO A 199 3.75 -9.15 10.01
N PRO A 200 3.89 -8.37 11.11
CA PRO A 200 3.21 -8.52 12.39
C PRO A 200 1.78 -7.93 12.41
N LEU A 201 1.33 -7.32 11.32
CA LEU A 201 0.04 -6.62 11.25
C LEU A 201 -1.16 -7.56 11.01
N CYS A 202 -0.89 -8.80 10.59
CA CYS A 202 -1.87 -9.87 10.48
C CYS A 202 -1.46 -11.04 11.39
N SER A 203 -2.33 -11.39 12.33
CA SER A 203 -2.18 -12.59 13.15
C SER A 203 -2.80 -13.79 12.44
N SER A 204 -2.30 -14.99 12.77
CA SER A 204 -2.87 -16.25 12.30
C SER A 204 -2.74 -17.29 13.40
N ALA A 205 -3.84 -17.98 13.70
CA ALA A 205 -3.88 -19.14 14.59
C ALA A 205 -4.55 -20.32 13.88
N ILE A 206 -4.15 -21.53 14.25
CA ILE A 206 -4.82 -22.77 13.82
C ILE A 206 -5.12 -23.57 15.07
N THR A 207 -6.40 -23.85 15.31
CA THR A 207 -6.86 -24.67 16.44
C THR A 207 -7.77 -25.76 15.91
N ASN A 208 -7.43 -27.03 16.17
CA ASN A 208 -8.23 -28.19 15.74
C ASN A 208 -8.65 -28.15 14.26
N GLY A 209 -7.76 -27.69 13.38
CA GLY A 209 -8.01 -27.60 11.93
C GLY A 209 -8.72 -26.33 11.46
N VAL A 210 -9.29 -25.52 12.35
CA VAL A 210 -9.83 -24.20 11.99
C VAL A 210 -8.70 -23.17 12.00
N LYS A 211 -8.46 -22.53 10.86
CA LYS A 211 -7.52 -21.44 10.72
C LYS A 211 -8.26 -20.11 10.81
N VAL A 212 -7.78 -19.22 11.68
CA VAL A 212 -8.27 -17.85 11.80
C VAL A 212 -7.13 -16.89 11.51
N ARG A 213 -7.34 -15.99 10.54
CA ARG A 213 -6.44 -14.87 10.25
C ARG A 213 -7.14 -13.57 10.59
N ALA A 214 -6.47 -12.66 11.30
CA ALA A 214 -7.07 -11.41 11.76
C ALA A 214 -6.12 -10.22 11.59
N SER A 215 -6.66 -9.09 11.15
CA SER A 215 -5.90 -7.85 10.95
C SER A 215 -6.85 -6.66 10.98
N ALA A 216 -6.30 -5.48 11.24
CA ALA A 216 -7.06 -4.24 11.35
C ALA A 216 -6.49 -3.13 10.47
N ALA A 217 -7.34 -2.15 10.18
CA ALA A 217 -7.02 -0.93 9.48
C ALA A 217 -7.64 0.25 10.23
N PHE A 218 -6.88 1.34 10.34
CA PHE A 218 -7.37 2.61 10.89
C PHE A 218 -8.35 3.27 9.92
N VAL A 219 -9.43 3.85 10.45
CA VAL A 219 -10.50 4.48 9.66
C VAL A 219 -10.59 5.96 10.04
N PRO A 220 -9.83 6.84 9.37
CA PRO A 220 -9.76 8.26 9.73
C PRO A 220 -11.13 8.94 9.62
N GLU A 221 -11.90 8.64 8.57
CA GLU A 221 -13.15 9.34 8.23
C GLU A 221 -14.25 9.20 9.30
N PHE A 222 -14.12 8.21 10.17
CA PHE A 222 -15.06 7.95 11.26
C PHE A 222 -14.42 8.11 12.65
N SER A 223 -13.15 8.50 12.71
CA SER A 223 -12.48 8.83 13.98
C SER A 223 -12.85 10.26 14.42
N ASP A 224 -12.91 10.47 15.73
CA ASP A 224 -13.21 11.75 16.35
C ASP A 224 -12.07 12.07 17.31
N LEU A 225 -11.13 12.93 16.92
CA LEU A 225 -9.94 13.15 17.74
C LEU A 225 -10.22 13.97 19.01
N GLN A 226 -11.43 14.52 19.14
CA GLN A 226 -11.86 15.28 20.32
C GLN A 226 -12.56 14.38 21.35
N ASP A 227 -13.04 13.20 20.95
CA ASP A 227 -13.59 12.20 21.86
C ASP A 227 -12.47 11.44 22.57
N GLU A 228 -12.28 11.70 23.86
CA GLU A 228 -11.25 11.05 24.67
C GLU A 228 -11.54 9.57 24.98
N SER A 229 -12.75 9.08 24.72
CA SER A 229 -13.17 7.69 24.97
C SER A 229 -13.20 6.83 23.71
N GLU A 230 -13.56 7.40 22.56
CA GLU A 230 -13.73 6.69 21.28
C GLU A 230 -12.90 7.31 20.14
N LYS A 231 -11.74 7.87 20.49
CA LYS A 231 -10.89 8.71 19.63
C LYS A 231 -10.56 8.13 18.26
N PHE A 232 -10.17 6.86 18.22
CA PHE A 232 -9.66 6.20 17.02
C PHE A 232 -10.57 5.04 16.63
N LEU A 233 -11.19 5.10 15.44
CA LEU A 233 -11.92 3.97 14.90
C LEU A 233 -10.98 3.03 14.13
N PHE A 234 -11.01 1.76 14.50
CA PHE A 234 -10.37 0.69 13.75
C PHE A 234 -11.41 -0.26 13.18
N ALA A 235 -11.34 -0.51 11.88
CA ALA A 235 -12.00 -1.66 11.28
C ALA A 235 -11.08 -2.88 11.43
N TYR A 236 -11.66 -4.06 11.60
CA TYR A 236 -10.93 -5.32 11.58
C TYR A 236 -11.61 -6.33 10.69
N SER A 237 -10.81 -7.18 10.05
CA SER A 237 -11.26 -8.26 9.18
C SER A 237 -10.79 -9.59 9.75
N ILE A 238 -11.76 -10.50 9.92
CA ILE A 238 -11.52 -11.88 10.36
C ILE A 238 -11.78 -12.80 9.17
N ARG A 239 -10.82 -13.68 8.88
CA ARG A 239 -10.89 -14.68 7.82
C ARG A 239 -10.75 -16.06 8.43
N MET A 240 -11.70 -16.94 8.14
CA MET A 240 -11.76 -18.28 8.70
C MET A 240 -11.82 -19.33 7.59
N SER A 241 -11.06 -20.39 7.74
CA SER A 241 -11.13 -21.57 6.85
C SER A 241 -10.95 -22.84 7.66
N LEU A 242 -11.48 -23.94 7.12
CA LEU A 242 -11.21 -25.27 7.65
C LEU A 242 -10.10 -25.94 6.83
N SER A 243 -9.13 -26.54 7.50
CA SER A 243 -8.05 -27.31 6.88
C SER A 243 -8.59 -28.44 6.00
N PRO A 244 -7.82 -28.91 5.00
CA PRO A 244 -8.18 -30.05 4.15
C PRO A 244 -8.56 -31.31 4.93
N ASP A 245 -7.91 -31.55 6.07
CA ASP A 245 -8.16 -32.71 6.93
C ASP A 245 -9.42 -32.57 7.79
N GLY A 246 -10.15 -31.45 7.72
CA GLY A 246 -11.28 -31.16 8.59
C GLY A 246 -10.87 -30.67 9.98
N CYS A 247 -11.80 -30.75 10.94
CA CYS A 247 -11.52 -30.44 12.34
C CYS A 247 -11.35 -31.71 13.16
N VAL A 248 -10.41 -31.69 14.12
CA VAL A 248 -10.05 -32.85 14.94
C VAL A 248 -10.41 -32.57 16.39
N ILE A 249 -11.45 -33.24 16.90
CA ILE A 249 -11.94 -33.08 18.28
C ILE A 249 -11.88 -34.43 18.98
N ASN A 250 -11.15 -34.51 20.09
CA ASN A 250 -10.96 -35.73 20.89
C ASN A 250 -10.51 -36.94 20.04
N GLY A 251 -9.61 -36.72 19.07
CA GLY A 251 -9.11 -37.75 18.17
C GLY A 251 -10.06 -38.17 17.05
N MET A 252 -11.25 -37.60 16.96
CA MET A 252 -12.20 -37.82 15.86
C MET A 252 -12.13 -36.67 14.85
N THR A 253 -12.17 -37.02 13.57
CA THR A 253 -12.12 -36.05 12.46
C THR A 253 -13.52 -35.78 11.92
N PHE A 254 -13.85 -34.51 11.71
CA PHE A 254 -15.12 -34.07 11.14
C PHE A 254 -14.89 -33.21 9.90
N SER A 255 -15.64 -33.48 8.84
CA SER A 255 -15.56 -32.77 7.55
C SER A 255 -16.29 -31.42 7.52
N SER A 256 -16.69 -30.91 8.69
CA SER A 256 -17.30 -29.58 8.84
C SER A 256 -17.38 -29.17 10.29
N CYS A 257 -17.42 -27.86 10.53
CA CYS A 257 -17.77 -27.29 11.82
C CYS A 257 -18.49 -25.95 11.65
N GLN A 258 -19.41 -25.64 12.55
CA GLN A 258 -20.18 -24.40 12.52
C GLN A 258 -19.88 -23.52 13.72
N LEU A 259 -19.59 -22.25 13.47
CA LEU A 259 -19.39 -21.24 14.51
C LEU A 259 -20.72 -20.95 15.20
N TYR A 260 -20.71 -20.82 16.52
CA TYR A 260 -21.88 -20.37 17.28
C TYR A 260 -21.65 -19.23 18.26
N TRP A 261 -20.42 -19.09 18.79
CA TRP A 261 -20.12 -18.09 19.81
C TRP A 261 -18.82 -17.37 19.52
N ARG A 262 -18.71 -16.12 19.97
CA ARG A 262 -17.48 -15.33 19.98
C ARG A 262 -17.21 -14.77 21.38
N HIS A 263 -15.94 -14.73 21.73
CA HIS A 263 -15.41 -14.01 22.88
C HIS A 263 -14.28 -13.11 22.38
N TRP A 264 -14.33 -11.82 22.72
CA TRP A 264 -13.31 -10.84 22.37
C TRP A 264 -12.82 -10.11 23.60
N ILE A 265 -11.51 -9.92 23.67
CA ILE A 265 -10.86 -9.03 24.62
C ILE A 265 -10.18 -7.92 23.82
N ILE A 266 -10.64 -6.69 24.02
CA ILE A 266 -10.14 -5.50 23.34
C ILE A 266 -9.31 -4.71 24.34
N ARG A 267 -8.10 -4.31 23.91
CA ARG A 267 -7.15 -3.56 24.72
C ARG A 267 -6.78 -2.23 24.08
N ALA A 268 -6.64 -1.21 24.91
CA ALA A 268 -6.01 0.06 24.58
C ALA A 268 -4.76 0.21 25.46
N ASN A 269 -3.60 0.47 24.87
CA ASN A 269 -2.32 0.54 25.59
C ASN A 269 -2.10 -0.64 26.56
N ASP A 270 -2.40 -1.86 26.09
CA ASP A 270 -2.32 -3.12 26.86
C ASP A 270 -3.31 -3.28 28.04
N ALA A 271 -4.09 -2.25 28.38
CA ALA A 271 -5.19 -2.34 29.34
C ALA A 271 -6.47 -2.87 28.68
N ILE A 272 -7.20 -3.76 29.35
CA ILE A 272 -8.48 -4.28 28.87
C ILE A 272 -9.53 -3.17 28.96
N VAL A 273 -10.10 -2.79 27.82
CA VAL A 273 -11.15 -1.77 27.72
C VAL A 273 -12.52 -2.36 27.36
N SER A 274 -12.54 -3.58 26.81
CA SER A 274 -13.79 -4.28 26.51
C SER A 274 -13.59 -5.79 26.58
N ASP A 275 -14.59 -6.48 27.11
CA ASP A 275 -14.73 -7.94 27.12
C ASP A 275 -16.12 -8.28 26.57
N VAL A 276 -16.17 -8.82 25.35
CA VAL A 276 -17.41 -9.01 24.60
C VAL A 276 -17.66 -10.49 24.39
N ASN A 277 -18.82 -10.95 24.83
CA ASN A 277 -19.30 -12.32 24.62
C ASN A 277 -20.63 -12.28 23.87
N GLY A 278 -20.80 -13.15 22.89
CA GLY A 278 -22.10 -13.27 22.23
C GLY A 278 -22.17 -14.32 21.14
N GLU A 279 -23.40 -14.63 20.76
CA GLU A 279 -23.70 -15.55 19.66
C GLU A 279 -23.34 -14.94 18.31
N ALA A 280 -23.01 -15.82 17.37
CA ALA A 280 -22.75 -15.50 15.98
C ALA A 280 -21.55 -14.55 15.76
N VAL A 281 -21.28 -14.25 14.49
CA VAL A 281 -20.46 -13.12 14.05
C VAL A 281 -21.30 -12.34 13.06
N ILE A 282 -21.49 -11.03 13.28
CA ILE A 282 -22.33 -10.17 12.41
C ILE A 282 -23.73 -10.75 12.10
N GLY A 283 -24.33 -11.46 13.07
CA GLY A 283 -25.63 -12.15 12.89
C GLY A 283 -25.58 -13.42 12.04
N LYS A 284 -24.38 -13.92 11.70
CA LYS A 284 -24.16 -15.14 10.92
C LYS A 284 -23.50 -16.25 11.75
N PHE A 285 -23.87 -17.48 11.41
CA PHE A 285 -23.33 -18.72 11.99
C PHE A 285 -22.59 -19.51 10.89
N PRO A 286 -21.38 -19.09 10.49
CA PRO A 286 -20.68 -19.70 9.35
C PRO A 286 -20.41 -21.18 9.57
N LEU A 287 -20.82 -21.99 8.60
CA LEU A 287 -20.45 -23.40 8.46
C LEU A 287 -19.22 -23.47 7.56
N LEU A 288 -18.15 -24.11 8.03
CA LEU A 288 -16.91 -24.25 7.29
C LEU A 288 -16.77 -25.69 6.79
N HIS A 289 -16.40 -25.84 5.53
CA HIS A 289 -15.98 -27.12 4.94
C HIS A 289 -14.52 -27.06 4.47
N PRO A 290 -13.81 -28.21 4.45
CA PRO A 290 -12.48 -28.29 3.84
C PRO A 290 -12.51 -27.88 2.37
N GLY A 291 -11.56 -27.04 1.96
CA GLY A 291 -11.38 -26.64 0.56
C GLY A 291 -12.34 -25.56 0.05
N GLU A 292 -13.30 -25.11 0.87
CA GLU A 292 -14.10 -23.92 0.56
C GLU A 292 -13.29 -22.63 0.70
N GLU A 293 -13.75 -21.57 0.04
CA GLU A 293 -13.19 -20.23 0.23
C GLU A 293 -13.32 -19.79 1.69
N GLU A 294 -12.39 -18.94 2.13
CA GLU A 294 -12.45 -18.38 3.47
C GLU A 294 -13.77 -17.65 3.73
N PHE A 295 -14.40 -17.94 4.86
CA PHE A 295 -15.43 -17.06 5.38
C PHE A 295 -14.77 -15.79 5.89
N VAL A 296 -15.16 -14.64 5.34
CA VAL A 296 -14.63 -13.34 5.72
C VAL A 296 -15.74 -12.46 6.26
N TYR A 297 -15.48 -11.83 7.40
CA TYR A 297 -16.32 -10.73 7.88
C TYR A 297 -15.48 -9.58 8.39
N GLU A 298 -16.12 -8.42 8.43
CA GLU A 298 -15.51 -7.16 8.87
C GLU A 298 -16.41 -6.52 9.92
N SER A 299 -15.79 -5.88 10.90
CA SER A 299 -16.46 -5.12 11.95
C SER A 299 -15.50 -4.04 12.44
N CYS A 300 -15.88 -3.28 13.46
CA CYS A 300 -15.08 -2.17 13.95
C CYS A 300 -15.12 -2.05 15.47
N THR A 301 -14.13 -1.34 16.01
CA THR A 301 -14.07 -0.96 17.41
C THR A 301 -13.39 0.40 17.54
N SER A 302 -13.90 1.24 18.44
CA SER A 302 -13.29 2.52 18.81
C SER A 302 -12.33 2.31 19.98
N LEU A 303 -11.20 3.01 19.96
CA LEU A 303 -10.26 3.06 21.08
C LEU A 303 -9.97 4.50 21.50
N PRO A 304 -9.74 4.76 22.79
CA PRO A 304 -9.23 6.05 23.27
C PRO A 304 -7.75 6.28 22.92
N ALA A 305 -7.03 5.21 22.54
CA ALA A 305 -5.59 5.22 22.32
C ALA A 305 -5.22 4.88 20.87
N SER A 306 -4.10 5.43 20.39
CA SER A 306 -3.55 5.17 19.06
C SER A 306 -2.97 3.77 18.88
N ARG A 307 -2.82 3.03 19.99
CA ARG A 307 -2.34 1.65 20.02
C ARG A 307 -3.25 0.79 20.90
N GLY A 308 -3.53 -0.41 20.40
CA GLY A 308 -4.31 -1.42 21.08
C GLY A 308 -4.17 -2.78 20.41
N SER A 309 -5.05 -3.70 20.80
CA SER A 309 -5.11 -5.03 20.21
C SER A 309 -6.45 -5.69 20.45
N VAL A 310 -6.79 -6.65 19.61
CA VAL A 310 -7.93 -7.54 19.81
C VAL A 310 -7.42 -8.98 19.84
N GLU A 311 -7.93 -9.78 20.75
CA GLU A 311 -7.72 -11.22 20.83
C GLU A 311 -8.97 -11.91 21.35
N GLY A 312 -9.03 -13.23 21.26
CA GLY A 312 -10.14 -13.95 21.87
C GLY A 312 -10.29 -15.36 21.32
N SER A 313 -11.54 -15.82 21.24
CA SER A 313 -11.84 -17.13 20.69
C SER A 313 -13.22 -17.19 20.05
N PHE A 314 -13.38 -18.12 19.12
CA PHE A 314 -14.68 -18.56 18.65
C PHE A 314 -15.00 -19.92 19.25
N THR A 315 -16.27 -20.20 19.48
CA THR A 315 -16.70 -21.57 19.79
C THR A 315 -17.44 -22.16 18.59
N PHE A 316 -16.99 -23.33 18.18
CA PHE A 316 -17.50 -24.11 17.07
C PHE A 316 -18.12 -25.41 17.57
N VAL A 317 -19.04 -25.98 16.80
CA VAL A 317 -19.51 -27.35 16.96
C VAL A 317 -19.16 -28.18 15.73
N PRO A 318 -18.77 -29.46 15.85
CA PRO A 318 -18.58 -30.34 14.72
C PRO A 318 -19.90 -30.60 13.98
N GLY A 319 -19.89 -30.57 12.65
CA GLY A 319 -21.11 -30.65 11.85
C GLY A 319 -21.87 -29.32 11.81
N ARG A 320 -23.20 -29.38 11.99
CA ARG A 320 -24.09 -28.21 11.98
C ARG A 320 -24.64 -27.96 13.37
N LEU A 321 -25.01 -26.71 13.68
CA LEU A 321 -25.63 -26.36 14.96
C LEU A 321 -26.94 -27.11 15.22
N ALA A 322 -27.75 -27.32 14.19
CA ALA A 322 -28.99 -28.08 14.29
C ALA A 322 -28.79 -29.60 14.43
N ASP A 323 -27.60 -30.11 14.12
CA ASP A 323 -27.25 -31.54 14.13
C ASP A 323 -25.75 -31.68 14.48
N ALA A 324 -25.43 -31.36 15.74
CA ALA A 324 -24.05 -31.34 16.21
C ALA A 324 -23.54 -32.77 16.37
N LYS A 325 -22.39 -33.07 15.74
CA LYS A 325 -21.79 -34.42 15.71
C LYS A 325 -20.82 -34.69 16.86
N GLY A 326 -20.56 -33.69 17.69
CA GLY A 326 -19.63 -33.78 18.81
C GLY A 326 -19.73 -32.57 19.73
N SER A 327 -18.93 -32.57 20.79
CA SER A 327 -18.89 -31.48 21.76
C SER A 327 -18.37 -30.17 21.13
N PRO A 328 -18.85 -29.00 21.61
CA PRO A 328 -18.27 -27.72 21.25
C PRO A 328 -16.76 -27.64 21.53
N PHE A 329 -16.05 -26.85 20.74
CA PHE A 329 -14.63 -26.59 20.93
C PHE A 329 -14.27 -25.12 20.67
N SER A 330 -13.28 -24.63 21.41
CA SER A 330 -12.76 -23.28 21.26
C SER A 330 -11.71 -23.23 20.14
N VAL A 331 -11.76 -22.17 19.35
CA VAL A 331 -10.81 -21.83 18.28
C VAL A 331 -10.19 -20.50 18.62
N GLU A 332 -8.87 -20.46 18.72
CA GLU A 332 -8.14 -19.27 19.11
C GLU A 332 -8.21 -18.19 18.03
N VAL A 333 -8.38 -16.94 18.47
CA VAL A 333 -8.03 -15.77 17.67
C VAL A 333 -6.79 -15.13 18.27
N ALA A 334 -5.64 -15.41 17.66
CA ALA A 334 -4.36 -14.83 18.07
C ALA A 334 -4.43 -13.30 18.05
N ARG A 335 -3.83 -12.67 19.07
CA ARG A 335 -3.79 -11.22 19.23
C ARG A 335 -3.31 -10.52 17.96
N PHE A 336 -4.12 -9.61 17.43
CA PHE A 336 -3.75 -8.74 16.32
C PHE A 336 -3.74 -7.27 16.75
N PRO A 337 -2.81 -6.46 16.22
CA PRO A 337 -2.64 -5.08 16.63
C PRO A 337 -3.73 -4.17 16.03
N LEU A 338 -4.19 -3.22 16.85
CA LEU A 338 -4.89 -2.02 16.43
C LEU A 338 -3.90 -0.87 16.53
N GLN A 339 -3.45 -0.31 15.42
CA GLN A 339 -2.38 0.68 15.43
C GLN A 339 -2.63 1.79 14.43
N LEU A 340 -2.54 3.03 14.90
CA LEU A 340 -2.46 4.21 14.04
C LEU A 340 -1.16 4.11 13.20
N PRO A 341 -1.26 3.99 11.86
CA PRO A 341 -0.07 3.82 11.04
C PRO A 341 0.66 5.15 10.83
N ASN A 342 1.97 5.10 10.64
CA ASN A 342 2.77 6.26 10.22
C ASN A 342 2.33 6.80 8.84
N TYR A 343 1.80 5.91 7.99
CA TYR A 343 1.22 6.24 6.69
C TYR A 343 -0.24 5.84 6.69
N ILE A 344 -1.14 6.84 6.65
CA ILE A 344 -2.58 6.60 6.62
C ILE A 344 -2.98 6.29 5.18
N LEU A 345 -3.37 5.05 4.94
CA LEU A 345 -3.90 4.64 3.64
C LEU A 345 -5.41 4.88 3.61
N ILE A 346 -5.86 5.62 2.61
CA ILE A 346 -7.27 5.69 2.26
C ILE A 346 -7.52 4.71 1.12
N LYS A 347 -8.75 4.19 1.03
CA LYS A 347 -9.16 3.33 -0.07
C LYS A 347 -8.97 4.10 -1.36
N LEU A 348 -8.07 3.62 -2.22
CA LEU A 348 -7.87 4.19 -3.54
C LEU A 348 -9.13 3.85 -4.35
N VAL A 349 -10.07 4.79 -4.43
CA VAL A 349 -11.28 4.64 -5.26
C VAL A 349 -10.85 4.77 -6.71
N LEU A 350 -10.41 3.64 -7.26
CA LEU A 350 -10.15 3.49 -8.68
C LEU A 350 -11.50 3.22 -9.34
N ARG A 351 -12.16 4.25 -9.86
CA ARG A 351 -13.40 4.06 -10.61
C ARG A 351 -13.12 3.23 -11.86
N LEU A 352 -13.93 2.20 -12.03
CA LEU A 352 -14.13 1.53 -13.32
C LEU A 352 -15.14 2.38 -14.07
N ASN A 353 -14.79 2.85 -15.27
CA ASN A 353 -15.78 3.43 -16.18
C ASN A 353 -16.60 2.33 -16.84
#